data_AF-A0A7V3ZVU7-F1
#
_entry.id   AF-A0A7V3ZVU7-F1
#
_cell.length_a   1.000
_cell.length_b   1.000
_cell.length_c   1.000
_cell.angle_alpha   90.00
_cell.angle_beta   90.00
_cell.angle_gamma   90.00
#
_symmetry.space_group_name_H-M   'P 1'
#
loop_
_entity.id
_entity.type
_entity.pdbx_description
1 polymer ?
#
loop_
_entity_poly.entity_id
_entity_poly.type
_entity_poly.pdbx_seq_one_letter_code
_entity_poly.pdbx_strand_id
1 'polypeptide(L)'
;MILFFLLTKILIPMDLTQNDHLRAYGIAYRSLVRGIRVEWLLNYRGGSFLFPDNEYVIKECQLKGVSYEYVDLQKESEIRKIIEENNMASILLEKAPKIAVYVPQNKEPWDDAVRLALEYAEIPY
;
A
#
# COMPACT_ATOMS: atom_id res chain seq x y z
N MET A 1 -2.71 6.16 -35.78
CA MET A 1 -2.66 5.02 -34.86
C MET A 1 -3.15 5.53 -33.51
N ILE A 2 -4.43 5.28 -33.19
CA ILE A 2 -5.01 5.73 -31.93
C ILE A 2 -4.52 4.76 -30.85
N LEU A 3 -3.69 5.23 -29.94
CA LEU A 3 -3.27 4.46 -28.78
C LEU A 3 -4.45 4.41 -27.80
N PHE A 4 -5.14 3.27 -27.72
CA PHE A 4 -6.05 3.01 -26.61
C PHE A 4 -5.19 2.78 -25.37
N PHE A 5 -5.03 3.80 -24.51
CA PHE A 5 -4.56 3.58 -23.16
C PHE A 5 -5.68 2.87 -22.40
N LEU A 6 -5.54 1.55 -22.24
CA LEU A 6 -6.30 0.83 -21.22
C LEU A 6 -5.93 1.46 -19.88
N LEU A 7 -6.93 1.94 -19.13
CA LEU A 7 -6.71 2.42 -17.77
C LEU A 7 -6.23 1.22 -16.93
N THR A 8 -4.94 1.26 -16.61
CA THR A 8 -4.28 0.32 -15.72
C THR A 8 -4.17 0.94 -14.34
N LYS A 9 -4.27 0.10 -13.32
CA LYS A 9 -3.96 0.43 -11.93
C LYS A 9 -2.91 -0.54 -11.41
N ILE A 10 -2.26 -0.15 -10.31
CA ILE A 10 -1.27 -0.98 -9.63
C ILE A 10 -1.88 -1.47 -8.31
N LEU A 11 -2.01 -2.77 -8.15
CA LEU A 11 -2.41 -3.39 -6.90
C LEU A 11 -1.17 -3.93 -6.20
N ILE A 12 -0.92 -3.47 -4.97
CA ILE A 12 0.01 -4.12 -4.05
C ILE A 12 -0.82 -5.06 -3.17
N PRO A 13 -0.73 -6.40 -3.37
CA PRO A 13 -1.45 -7.34 -2.53
C PRO A 13 -0.88 -7.33 -1.12
N MET A 14 -1.72 -7.62 -0.13
CA MET A 14 -1.33 -7.72 1.28
C MET A 14 -1.68 -9.08 1.89
N ASP A 15 -2.06 -10.05 1.06
CA ASP A 15 -2.22 -11.46 1.45
C ASP A 15 -0.86 -12.20 1.39
N LEU A 16 -0.90 -13.54 1.42
CA LEU A 16 0.30 -14.39 1.43
C LEU A 16 1.14 -14.32 0.14
N THR A 17 0.67 -13.65 -0.91
CA THR A 17 1.42 -13.47 -2.17
C THR A 17 2.40 -12.29 -2.12
N GLN A 18 2.34 -11.49 -1.05
CA GLN A 18 3.23 -10.36 -0.87
C GLN A 18 4.59 -10.80 -0.31
N ASN A 19 5.66 -10.38 -0.99
CA ASN A 19 7.03 -10.66 -0.59
C ASN A 19 7.47 -9.87 0.65
N ASP A 20 6.98 -8.62 0.82
CA ASP A 20 7.33 -7.80 1.98
C ASP A 20 6.21 -6.82 2.34
N HIS A 21 5.40 -7.19 3.34
CA HIS A 21 4.27 -6.38 3.82
C HIS A 21 4.70 -5.07 4.48
N LEU A 22 5.79 -5.07 5.25
CA LEU A 22 6.24 -3.87 5.96
C LEU A 22 6.75 -2.82 4.96
N ARG A 23 7.51 -3.25 3.95
CA ARG A 23 7.93 -2.36 2.85
C ARG A 23 6.75 -1.85 2.03
N ALA A 24 5.70 -2.67 1.84
CA ALA A 24 4.47 -2.24 1.16
C ALA A 24 3.78 -1.06 1.87
N TYR A 25 3.68 -1.09 3.20
CA TYR A 25 3.20 0.06 3.99
C TYR A 25 4.08 1.30 3.78
N GLY A 26 5.40 1.12 3.73
CA GLY A 26 6.35 2.18 3.43
C GLY A 26 6.11 2.83 2.06
N ILE A 27 5.82 2.03 1.03
CA ILE A 27 5.51 2.53 -0.32
C ILE A 27 4.20 3.32 -0.31
N ALA A 28 3.15 2.82 0.35
CA ALA A 28 1.89 3.55 0.50
C ALA A 28 2.11 4.91 1.21
N TYR A 29 2.86 4.92 2.30
CA TYR A 29 3.22 6.14 3.03
C TYR A 29 3.98 7.15 2.15
N ARG A 30 5.06 6.72 1.49
CA ARG A 30 5.88 7.61 0.64
C ARG A 30 5.11 8.11 -0.58
N SER A 31 4.20 7.31 -1.11
CA SER A 31 3.28 7.73 -2.18
C SER A 31 2.39 8.89 -1.71
N LEU A 32 1.80 8.77 -0.52
CA LEU A 32 0.99 9.84 0.08
C LEU A 32 1.80 11.11 0.38
N VAL A 33 3.07 10.99 0.80
CA VAL A 33 3.97 12.15 0.97
C VAL A 33 4.17 12.89 -0.35
N ARG A 34 4.21 12.17 -1.47
CA ARG A 34 4.33 12.75 -2.81
C ARG A 34 3.00 13.20 -3.42
N GLY A 35 1.91 13.16 -2.66
CA GLY A 35 0.57 13.51 -3.13
C GLY A 35 -0.07 12.48 -4.06
N ILE A 36 0.51 11.28 -4.18
CA ILE A 36 -0.10 10.18 -4.91
C ILE A 36 -1.17 9.57 -4.00
N ARG A 37 -2.42 9.66 -4.41
CA ARG A 37 -3.56 9.06 -3.70
C ARG A 37 -3.53 7.54 -3.85
N VAL A 38 -3.93 6.83 -2.81
CA VAL A 38 -4.02 5.37 -2.80
C VAL A 38 -5.35 4.95 -2.19
N GLU A 39 -5.99 3.95 -2.77
CA GLU A 39 -7.14 3.30 -2.15
C GLU A 39 -6.65 2.14 -1.28
N TRP A 40 -7.05 2.14 -0.01
CA TRP A 40 -6.85 1.02 0.89
C TRP A 40 -8.10 0.14 0.87
N LEU A 41 -7.94 -1.07 0.34
CA LEU A 41 -9.00 -2.05 0.16
C LEU A 41 -9.10 -2.92 1.43
N LEU A 42 -9.81 -2.42 2.44
CA LEU A 42 -10.01 -3.07 3.73
C LEU A 42 -10.57 -4.49 3.55
N ASN A 43 -9.92 -5.46 4.19
CA ASN A 43 -10.23 -6.90 4.16
C ASN A 43 -10.17 -7.57 2.78
N TYR A 44 -10.00 -6.84 1.68
CA TYR A 44 -9.71 -7.41 0.38
C TYR A 44 -8.23 -7.80 0.30
N ARG A 45 -7.95 -9.10 0.12
CA ARG A 45 -6.60 -9.66 0.02
C ARG A 45 -5.64 -9.09 1.08
N GLY A 46 -6.04 -9.20 2.35
CA GLY A 46 -5.22 -8.76 3.49
C GLY A 46 -5.15 -7.24 3.71
N GLY A 47 -5.99 -6.44 3.05
CA GLY A 47 -5.92 -4.98 3.15
C GLY A 47 -5.07 -4.36 2.04
N SER A 48 -5.26 -4.81 0.79
CA SER A 48 -4.43 -4.42 -0.36
C SER A 48 -4.48 -2.92 -0.67
N PHE A 49 -3.44 -2.42 -1.33
CA PHE A 49 -3.38 -1.03 -1.77
C PHE A 49 -3.53 -0.94 -3.28
N LEU A 50 -4.45 -0.09 -3.75
CA LEU A 50 -4.70 0.14 -5.17
C LEU A 50 -4.29 1.59 -5.53
N PHE A 51 -3.32 1.70 -6.43
CA PHE A 51 -2.75 2.95 -6.89
C PHE A 51 -3.17 3.24 -8.35
N PRO A 52 -3.20 4.52 -8.77
CA PRO A 52 -3.18 4.82 -10.20
C PRO A 52 -1.91 4.26 -10.85
N ASP A 53 -1.94 4.05 -12.16
CA ASP A 53 -0.71 3.75 -12.90
C ASP A 53 0.31 4.87 -12.71
N ASN A 54 1.40 4.55 -12.03
CA ASN A 54 2.39 5.52 -11.60
C ASN A 54 3.78 4.88 -11.55
N GLU A 55 4.68 5.38 -12.40
CA GLU A 55 6.05 4.86 -12.50
C GLU A 55 6.82 4.92 -11.18
N TYR A 56 6.55 5.90 -10.31
CA TYR A 56 7.19 5.98 -9.01
C TYR A 56 6.82 4.79 -8.12
N VAL A 57 5.55 4.41 -8.07
CA VAL A 57 5.07 3.27 -7.27
C VAL A 57 5.69 1.98 -7.78
N ILE A 58 5.68 1.76 -9.10
CA ILE A 58 6.26 0.57 -9.75
C ILE A 58 7.75 0.46 -9.41
N LYS A 59 8.50 1.57 -9.57
CA LYS A 59 9.94 1.61 -9.29
C LYS A 59 10.24 1.35 -7.82
N GLU A 60 9.48 1.94 -6.91
CA GLU A 60 9.63 1.67 -5.47
C GLU A 60 9.36 0.20 -5.13
N CYS A 61 8.33 -0.41 -5.72
CA CYS A 61 8.03 -1.83 -5.52
C CYS A 61 9.21 -2.71 -5.95
N GLN A 62 9.75 -2.46 -7.16
CA GLN A 62 10.89 -3.20 -7.68
C GLN A 62 12.14 -3.03 -6.81
N LEU A 63 12.45 -1.79 -6.40
CA LEU A 63 13.63 -1.48 -5.58
C LEU A 63 13.55 -2.06 -4.16
N LYS A 64 12.34 -2.17 -3.59
CA LYS A 64 12.12 -2.65 -2.22
C LYS A 64 11.69 -4.11 -2.14
N GLY A 65 11.62 -4.82 -3.29
CA GLY A 65 11.23 -6.23 -3.34
C GLY A 65 9.75 -6.48 -3.04
N VAL A 66 8.88 -5.49 -3.21
CA VAL A 66 7.44 -5.58 -2.95
C VAL A 66 6.71 -6.09 -4.20
N SER A 67 5.89 -7.13 -4.04
CA SER A 67 5.03 -7.67 -5.10
C SER A 67 3.97 -6.66 -5.50
N TYR A 68 3.70 -6.54 -6.80
CA TYR A 68 2.59 -5.75 -7.35
C TYR A 68 2.01 -6.42 -8.60
N GLU A 69 0.77 -6.08 -8.91
CA GLU A 69 0.02 -6.58 -10.06
C GLU A 69 -0.59 -5.42 -10.85
N TYR A 70 -0.63 -5.54 -12.17
CA TYR A 70 -1.48 -4.67 -12.98
C TYR A 70 -2.94 -5.09 -12.86
N VAL A 71 -3.82 -4.09 -12.76
CA VAL A 71 -5.27 -4.25 -12.70
C VAL A 71 -5.86 -3.45 -13.85
N ASP A 72 -6.48 -4.12 -14.81
CA ASP A 72 -7.25 -3.47 -15.86
C ASP A 72 -8.67 -3.15 -15.38
N LEU A 73 -9.48 -2.52 -16.24
CA LEU A 73 -10.85 -2.14 -15.92
C LEU A 73 -11.75 -3.32 -15.55
N GLN A 74 -11.56 -4.48 -16.19
CA GLN A 74 -12.38 -5.66 -15.90
C GLN A 74 -12.06 -6.19 -14.51
N LYS A 75 -10.78 -6.41 -14.21
CA LYS A 75 -10.32 -6.88 -12.90
C LYS A 75 -10.65 -5.87 -11.81
N GLU A 76 -10.55 -4.56 -12.07
CA GLU A 76 -11.00 -3.55 -11.11
C GLU A 76 -12.50 -3.71 -10.80
N SER A 77 -13.35 -3.87 -11.83
CA SER A 77 -14.79 -4.09 -11.62
C SER A 77 -15.07 -5.34 -10.78
N GLU A 78 -14.33 -6.42 -10.98
CA GLU A 78 -14.45 -7.65 -10.20
C GLU A 78 -14.04 -7.42 -8.73
N ILE A 79 -12.93 -6.71 -8.49
CA ILE A 79 -12.49 -6.32 -7.14
C ILE A 79 -13.59 -5.51 -6.44
N ARG A 80 -14.16 -4.52 -7.13
CA ARG A 80 -15.24 -3.66 -6.60
C ARG A 80 -16.45 -4.48 -6.19
N LYS A 81 -16.88 -5.42 -7.05
CA LYS A 81 -18.01 -6.31 -6.77
C LYS A 81 -17.74 -7.19 -5.54
N ILE A 82 -16.55 -7.80 -5.45
CA ILE A 82 -16.18 -8.61 -4.27
C ILE A 82 -16.24 -7.77 -2.99
N ILE A 83 -15.74 -6.53 -3.04
CA ILE A 83 -15.78 -5.63 -1.88
C ILE A 83 -17.22 -5.33 -1.46
N GLU A 84 -18.10 -5.03 -2.41
CA GLU A 84 -19.50 -4.70 -2.16
C GLU A 84 -20.32 -5.89 -1.60
N GLU A 85 -20.04 -7.10 -2.07
CA GLU A 85 -20.76 -8.32 -1.68
C GLU A 85 -20.29 -8.92 -0.34
N ASN A 86 -19.24 -8.38 0.28
CA ASN A 86 -18.61 -8.94 1.48
C ASN A 86 -18.39 -7.88 2.57
N ASN A 87 -17.90 -8.30 3.75
CA ASN A 87 -17.51 -7.40 4.84
C ASN A 87 -16.15 -6.71 4.57
N MET A 88 -16.09 -5.94 3.48
CA MET A 88 -14.92 -5.24 2.97
C MET A 88 -15.27 -3.77 2.70
N ALA A 89 -14.26 -2.93 2.52
CA ALA A 89 -14.47 -1.52 2.16
C ALA A 89 -13.29 -0.97 1.36
N SER A 90 -13.50 0.11 0.61
CA SER A 90 -12.42 0.92 0.03
C SER A 90 -12.37 2.27 0.72
N ILE A 91 -11.18 2.67 1.18
CA ILE A 91 -10.93 3.99 1.76
C ILE A 91 -9.89 4.70 0.90
N LEU A 92 -10.24 5.87 0.37
CA LEU A 92 -9.28 6.74 -0.31
C LEU A 92 -8.40 7.45 0.71
N LEU A 93 -7.08 7.25 0.59
CA LEU A 93 -6.07 7.95 1.36
C LEU A 93 -5.46 9.06 0.49
N GLU A 94 -5.46 10.28 1.01
CA GLU A 94 -5.00 11.47 0.27
C GLU A 94 -3.77 12.15 0.89
N LYS A 95 -3.46 11.86 2.16
CA LYS A 95 -2.37 12.50 2.89
C LYS A 95 -1.69 11.53 3.84
N ALA A 96 -0.36 11.62 3.91
CA ALA A 96 0.42 10.83 4.85
C ALA A 96 0.10 11.24 6.30
N PRO A 97 -0.12 10.28 7.22
CA PRO A 97 -0.37 10.59 8.62
C PRO A 97 0.91 11.11 9.29
N LYS A 98 0.74 11.91 10.35
CA LYS A 98 1.79 12.16 11.33
C LYS A 98 1.68 11.09 12.41
N ILE A 99 2.77 10.40 12.70
CA ILE A 99 2.84 9.33 13.69
C ILE A 99 3.63 9.87 14.88
N ALA A 100 3.23 9.49 16.08
CA ALA A 100 3.98 9.73 17.30
C ALA A 100 4.01 8.43 18.10
N VAL A 101 5.20 7.98 18.49
CA VAL A 101 5.38 6.76 19.28
C VAL A 101 5.84 7.10 20.70
N TYR A 102 5.14 6.57 21.70
CA TYR A 102 5.52 6.72 23.10
C TYR A 102 6.50 5.62 23.51
N VAL A 103 7.71 6.02 23.90
CA VAL A 103 8.78 5.09 24.32
C VAL A 103 9.08 5.28 25.81
N PRO A 104 8.89 4.25 26.65
CA PRO A 104 9.32 4.28 28.05
C PRO A 104 10.85 4.43 28.16
N GLN A 105 11.33 5.17 29.17
CA GLN A 105 12.76 5.47 29.35
C GLN A 105 13.71 4.25 29.45
N ASN A 106 13.20 3.07 29.82
CA ASN A 106 14.01 1.89 30.12
C ASN A 106 13.86 0.76 29.09
N LYS A 107 13.38 1.03 27.87
CA LYS A 107 13.27 0.01 26.82
C LYS A 107 14.44 0.07 25.84
N GLU A 108 15.08 -1.08 25.64
CA GLU A 108 16.08 -1.23 24.59
C GLU A 108 15.40 -1.16 23.20
N PRO A 109 16.10 -0.67 22.15
CA PRO A 109 15.50 -0.43 20.84
C PRO A 109 14.85 -1.66 20.18
N TRP A 110 15.34 -2.87 20.47
CA TRP A 110 14.78 -4.11 19.93
C TRP A 110 13.52 -4.60 20.66
N ASP A 111 13.19 -4.02 21.82
CA ASP A 111 12.00 -4.35 22.61
C ASP A 111 10.74 -3.57 22.17
N ASP A 112 10.85 -2.81 21.07
CA ASP A 112 9.79 -2.01 20.47
C ASP A 112 9.51 -2.43 19.03
N ALA A 113 8.63 -3.43 18.87
CA ALA A 113 8.21 -3.93 17.57
C ALA A 113 7.56 -2.86 16.68
N VAL A 114 6.95 -1.82 17.26
CA VAL A 114 6.34 -0.73 16.48
C VAL A 114 7.43 0.11 15.84
N ARG A 115 8.44 0.50 16.61
CA ARG A 115 9.58 1.27 16.11
C ARG A 115 10.36 0.48 15.06
N LEU A 116 10.66 -0.79 15.32
CA LEU A 116 11.34 -1.66 14.37
C LEU A 116 10.56 -1.78 13.05
N ALA A 117 9.23 -1.94 13.12
CA ALA A 117 8.38 -2.00 11.93
C ALA A 117 8.40 -0.69 11.14
N LEU A 118 8.32 0.46 11.81
CA LEU A 118 8.34 1.78 11.16
C LEU A 118 9.71 2.10 10.55
N GLU A 119 10.80 1.76 11.25
CA GLU A 119 12.17 1.90 10.73
C GLU A 119 12.40 1.01 9.51
N TYR A 120 11.98 -0.25 9.56
CA TYR A 120 12.07 -1.17 8.44
C TYR A 120 11.22 -0.72 7.25
N ALA A 121 10.02 -0.17 7.50
CA ALA A 121 9.16 0.41 6.48
C ALA A 121 9.68 1.75 5.92
N GLU A 122 10.68 2.37 6.56
CA GLU A 122 11.18 3.72 6.28
C GLU A 122 10.06 4.78 6.43
N ILE A 123 9.27 4.66 7.50
CA ILE A 123 8.21 5.60 7.88
C ILE A 123 8.68 6.43 9.09
N PRO A 124 8.74 7.77 8.99
CA PRO A 124 9.10 8.63 10.12
C PRO A 124 7.97 8.67 11.17
N TYR A 125 8.35 8.74 12.44
CA TYR A 125 7.45 8.69 13.60
C TYR A 125 7.97 9.49 14.79
#